data_AF-A0A0S7ZCF4-F1
#
_entry.id   AF-A0A0S7ZCF4-F1
#
_cell.length_a   1.000
_cell.length_b   1.000
_cell.length_c   1.000
_cell.angle_alpha   90.00
_cell.angle_beta   90.00
_cell.angle_gamma   90.00
#
_symmetry.space_group_name_H-M   'P 1'
#
loop_
_entity.id
_entity.type
_entity.pdbx_description
1 polymer ?
#
loop_
_entity_poly.entity_id
_entity_poly.type
_entity_poly.pdbx_seq_one_letter_code
_entity_poly.pdbx_strand_id
1 'polypeptide(L)'
;MVTDIERGFVLTNGHVVIDPANGSRAETCQLGFVQGVGDTPVSFYQGDVEMAIFDPVTDLDFAVLRIMHHLSGPPFVFSSYVKVNAFASVEDAVTVFGFPSGQTGLTVTEGSVTGFSRGTVLTDVPITAGFSGAPATDGQHRLIGLATRVRYVIDAESGEEGILDYGLGDILSLINWTDGAGADHRTFMHHDDDRLFSSSEPVIRDEQLGCSYLVRTAASPAVYCLLTGDRRLVFPDERTFFSWFPDYSEVLYISDSDLARYRLIGAVTYRPGSLVKIISDPKVYVVIDSFGTLRWIPDEIRARELFGEGWIGTVHDVPDAFFPAYEVSLPLSGGG
;
A
#
# COMPACT_ATOMS: atom_id res chain seq x y z
N MET A 1 0.64 17.01 8.19
CA MET A 1 1.58 16.40 9.16
C MET A 1 3.00 16.69 8.71
N VAL A 2 3.91 17.08 9.60
CA VAL A 2 5.33 17.22 9.27
C VAL A 2 6.05 15.94 9.67
N THR A 3 6.82 15.36 8.75
CA THR A 3 7.60 14.14 8.97
C THR A 3 9.08 14.43 9.19
N ASP A 4 9.55 15.62 8.80
CA ASP A 4 10.90 16.12 9.08
C ASP A 4 10.83 17.65 9.27
N ILE A 5 11.17 18.15 10.47
CA ILE A 5 11.13 19.60 10.75
C ILE A 5 12.32 20.32 10.11
N GLU A 6 13.50 19.70 10.11
CA GLU A 6 14.73 20.35 9.64
C GLU A 6 14.69 20.60 8.14
N ARG A 7 14.15 19.62 7.40
CA ARG A 7 14.02 19.67 5.94
C ARG A 7 12.63 20.14 5.49
N GLY A 8 11.66 20.16 6.40
CA GLY A 8 10.31 20.66 6.16
C GLY A 8 9.45 19.74 5.30
N PHE A 9 9.50 18.42 5.48
CA PHE A 9 8.72 17.49 4.66
C PHE A 9 7.33 17.19 5.23
N VAL A 10 6.37 17.06 4.31
CA VAL A 10 4.96 16.73 4.57
C VAL A 10 4.55 15.61 3.62
N LEU A 11 3.79 14.64 4.13
CA LEU A 11 3.19 13.58 3.31
C LEU A 11 1.70 13.85 3.07
N THR A 12 1.23 13.47 1.88
CA THR A 12 -0.18 13.47 1.48
C THR A 12 -0.41 12.41 0.40
N ASN A 13 -1.62 12.31 -0.14
CA ASN A 13 -1.90 11.45 -1.28
C ASN A 13 -1.43 12.05 -2.61
N GLY A 14 -1.13 11.18 -3.58
CA GLY A 14 -0.76 11.57 -4.94
C GLY A 14 -1.90 12.26 -5.67
N HIS A 15 -3.12 11.75 -5.55
CA HIS A 15 -4.31 12.33 -6.19
C HIS A 15 -4.67 13.74 -5.70
N VAL A 16 -4.07 14.20 -4.60
CA VAL A 16 -4.22 15.58 -4.12
C VAL A 16 -3.41 16.55 -4.99
N VAL A 17 -2.31 16.09 -5.60
CA VAL A 17 -1.39 16.91 -6.39
C VAL A 17 -1.28 16.47 -7.86
N ILE A 18 -1.87 15.33 -8.21
CA ILE A 18 -1.99 14.78 -9.56
C ILE A 18 -3.47 14.71 -9.89
N ASP A 19 -3.89 15.37 -10.97
CA ASP A 19 -5.27 15.28 -11.47
C ASP A 19 -5.55 13.86 -11.99
N PRO A 20 -6.47 13.10 -11.37
CA PRO A 20 -6.77 11.72 -11.76
C PRO A 20 -7.30 11.58 -13.20
N ALA A 21 -7.88 12.65 -13.77
CA ALA A 21 -8.52 12.59 -15.09
C ALA A 21 -7.51 12.71 -16.25
N ASN A 22 -6.40 13.42 -16.04
CA ASN A 22 -5.43 13.72 -17.10
C ASN A 22 -3.97 13.48 -16.71
N GLY A 23 -3.68 13.13 -15.45
CA GLY A 23 -2.35 12.88 -14.94
C GLY A 23 -1.48 14.13 -14.79
N SER A 24 -2.03 15.33 -14.95
CA SER A 24 -1.28 16.57 -14.76
C SER A 24 -0.91 16.73 -13.29
N ARG A 25 0.36 17.02 -13.04
CA ARG A 25 0.92 17.18 -11.71
C ARG A 25 1.12 18.67 -11.41
N ALA A 26 0.66 19.12 -10.25
CA ALA A 26 0.99 20.43 -9.73
C ALA A 26 2.47 20.49 -9.34
N GLU A 27 3.14 21.60 -9.64
CA GLU A 27 4.51 21.84 -9.17
C GLU A 27 4.52 22.34 -7.73
N THR A 28 3.49 23.10 -7.35
CA THR A 28 3.35 23.73 -6.04
C THR A 28 1.93 23.58 -5.50
N CYS A 29 1.80 23.63 -4.18
CA CYS A 29 0.55 23.52 -3.43
C CYS A 29 0.54 24.52 -2.27
N GLN A 30 -0.64 24.79 -1.69
CA GLN A 30 -0.76 25.55 -0.45
C GLN A 30 -0.89 24.58 0.73
N LEU A 31 -0.01 24.72 1.71
CA LEU A 31 -0.03 23.97 2.96
C LEU A 31 -0.65 24.81 4.06
N GLY A 32 -1.67 24.30 4.74
CA GLY A 32 -2.29 24.92 5.90
C GLY A 32 -1.93 24.19 7.19
N PHE A 33 -1.54 24.93 8.22
CA PHE A 33 -1.24 24.38 9.54
C PHE A 33 -2.26 24.85 10.60
N VAL A 34 -2.55 23.92 11.50
CA VAL A 34 -3.55 24.01 12.58
C VAL A 34 -2.91 23.55 13.89
N GLN A 35 -3.37 24.06 15.03
CA GLN A 35 -2.80 23.71 16.35
C GLN A 35 -3.66 22.73 17.15
N GLY A 36 -4.98 22.86 17.10
CA GLY A 36 -5.90 22.04 17.90
C GLY A 36 -6.97 21.33 17.08
N VAL A 37 -7.58 20.33 17.71
CA VAL A 37 -8.80 19.69 17.21
C VAL A 37 -9.93 20.72 17.21
N GLY A 38 -10.70 20.76 16.13
CA GLY A 38 -11.77 21.74 15.90
C GLY A 38 -11.31 23.07 15.29
N ASP A 39 -10.00 23.36 15.33
CA ASP A 39 -9.47 24.59 14.76
C ASP A 39 -9.38 24.52 13.23
N THR A 40 -9.51 25.68 12.59
CA THR A 40 -9.26 25.82 11.15
C THR A 40 -7.80 26.19 10.90
N PRO A 41 -7.18 25.79 9.78
CA PRO A 41 -5.85 26.25 9.44
C PRO A 41 -5.77 27.78 9.35
N VAL A 42 -4.77 28.38 10.00
CA VAL A 42 -4.57 29.84 10.00
C VAL A 42 -3.19 30.26 9.48
N SER A 43 -2.24 29.33 9.43
CA SER A 43 -0.87 29.55 8.97
C SER A 43 -0.66 28.83 7.65
N PHE A 44 -0.34 29.57 6.59
CA PHE A 44 -0.26 29.03 5.25
C PHE A 44 1.13 29.21 4.65
N TYR A 45 1.61 28.18 3.97
CA TYR A 45 2.91 28.11 3.32
C TYR A 45 2.76 27.58 1.90
N GLN A 46 3.69 27.94 1.03
CA GLN A 46 3.85 27.21 -0.22
C GLN A 46 4.53 25.87 0.07
N GLY A 47 4.03 24.80 -0.55
CA GLY A 47 4.69 23.52 -0.61
C GLY A 47 5.10 23.22 -2.05
N ASP A 48 6.33 22.78 -2.27
CA ASP A 48 6.76 22.27 -3.58
C ASP A 48 6.57 20.75 -3.59
N VAL A 49 6.10 20.21 -4.71
CA VAL A 49 5.92 18.75 -4.84
C VAL A 49 7.26 18.13 -5.20
N GLU A 50 7.86 17.37 -4.29
CA GLU A 50 9.15 16.69 -4.52
C GLU A 50 8.94 15.42 -5.34
N MET A 51 8.06 14.56 -4.84
CA MET A 51 7.73 13.28 -5.46
C MET A 51 6.23 13.06 -5.34
N ALA A 52 5.63 12.46 -6.36
CA ALA A 52 4.23 12.06 -6.31
C ALA A 52 3.99 10.87 -7.22
N ILE A 53 3.14 9.96 -6.77
CA ILE A 53 2.61 8.85 -7.54
C ILE A 53 1.11 8.74 -7.26
N PHE A 54 0.34 8.64 -8.32
CA PHE A 54 -1.04 8.19 -8.27
C PHE A 54 -1.17 7.13 -9.36
N ASP A 55 -1.00 5.87 -8.95
CA ASP A 55 -1.10 4.73 -9.84
C ASP A 55 -2.27 3.84 -9.39
N PRO A 56 -3.41 3.90 -10.11
CA PRO A 56 -4.53 3.06 -9.76
C PRO A 56 -4.19 1.59 -9.94
N VAL A 57 -3.23 1.17 -10.78
CA VAL A 57 -2.89 -0.24 -11.03
C VAL A 57 -2.27 -0.90 -9.80
N THR A 58 -1.32 -0.20 -9.18
CA THR A 58 -0.60 -0.65 -7.98
C THR A 58 -1.23 -0.15 -6.69
N ASP A 59 -2.36 0.57 -6.77
CA ASP A 59 -3.05 1.21 -5.65
C ASP A 59 -2.12 2.17 -4.85
N LEU A 60 -1.01 2.63 -5.46
CA LEU A 60 -0.07 3.58 -4.88
C LEU A 60 -0.59 5.01 -5.04
N ASP A 61 -0.71 5.73 -3.93
CA ASP A 61 -1.31 7.06 -3.90
C ASP A 61 -0.63 7.95 -2.86
N PHE A 62 0.54 8.47 -3.21
CA PHE A 62 1.41 9.21 -2.30
C PHE A 62 2.02 10.45 -2.94
N ALA A 63 2.24 11.47 -2.11
CA ALA A 63 3.07 12.62 -2.47
C ALA A 63 3.90 13.07 -1.26
N VAL A 64 5.13 13.48 -1.56
CA VAL A 64 6.06 14.15 -0.65
C VAL A 64 6.14 15.61 -1.04
N LEU A 65 5.82 16.48 -0.09
CA LEU A 65 5.84 17.93 -0.26
C LEU A 65 6.92 18.54 0.62
N ARG A 66 7.63 19.56 0.12
CA ARG A 66 8.58 20.36 0.90
C ARG A 66 7.97 21.70 1.23
N ILE A 67 7.93 22.07 2.51
CA ILE A 67 7.52 23.38 2.99
C ILE A 67 8.58 24.39 2.53
N MET A 68 8.13 25.40 1.79
CA MET A 68 8.99 26.44 1.23
C MET A 68 8.88 27.72 2.06
N HIS A 69 8.18 28.73 1.56
CA HIS A 69 8.08 30.02 2.20
C HIS A 69 6.67 30.27 2.74
N HIS A 70 6.61 31.05 3.80
CA HIS A 70 5.37 31.50 4.43
C HIS A 70 4.58 32.39 3.47
N LEU A 71 3.28 32.12 3.33
CA LEU A 71 2.36 32.87 2.49
C LEU A 71 1.53 33.86 3.30
N SER A 72 0.85 33.38 4.36
CA SER A 72 -0.05 34.21 5.17
C SER A 72 -0.36 33.58 6.53
N GLY A 73 -0.87 34.41 7.46
CA GLY A 73 -1.15 34.01 8.83
C GLY A 73 0.00 34.28 9.80
N PRO A 74 -0.14 33.85 11.06
CA PRO A 74 0.99 33.83 12.00
C PRO A 74 1.98 32.72 11.58
N PRO A 75 3.31 32.92 11.69
CA PRO A 75 4.27 31.85 11.47
C PRO A 75 3.98 30.65 12.38
N PHE A 76 4.02 29.44 11.81
CA PHE A 76 3.81 28.23 12.57
C PHE A 76 5.11 27.78 13.24
N VAL A 77 5.04 27.33 14.50
CA VAL A 77 6.18 26.78 15.23
C VAL A 77 6.09 25.27 15.19
N PHE A 78 6.99 24.65 14.44
CA PHE A 78 7.14 23.19 14.39
C PHE A 78 7.94 22.73 15.60
N SER A 79 7.26 22.19 16.61
CA SER A 79 7.89 21.68 17.84
C SER A 79 8.11 20.17 17.84
N SER A 80 7.44 19.45 16.93
CA SER A 80 7.57 18.00 16.75
C SER A 80 7.30 17.59 15.30
N TYR A 81 7.87 16.45 14.89
CA TYR A 81 7.50 15.73 13.68
C TYR A 81 6.97 14.36 14.07
N VAL A 82 6.30 13.71 13.12
CA VAL A 82 5.75 12.38 13.30
C VAL A 82 6.71 11.36 12.71
N LYS A 83 7.03 10.36 13.52
CA LYS A 83 7.79 9.18 13.09
C LYS A 83 6.88 8.17 12.43
N VAL A 84 7.44 7.29 11.61
CA VAL A 84 6.69 6.23 10.94
C VAL A 84 6.79 4.89 11.65
N ASN A 85 5.72 4.10 11.55
CA ASN A 85 5.65 2.69 11.92
C ASN A 85 5.13 1.88 10.73
N ALA A 86 6.04 1.24 9.98
CA ALA A 86 5.67 0.38 8.86
C ALA A 86 5.40 -1.08 9.25
N PHE A 87 5.14 -1.34 10.53
CA PHE A 87 4.92 -2.68 11.08
C PHE A 87 3.66 -2.74 11.93
N ALA A 88 2.65 -1.94 11.56
CA ALA A 88 1.32 -2.06 12.12
C ALA A 88 0.81 -3.50 12.00
N SER A 89 0.04 -3.93 12.99
CA SER A 89 -0.58 -5.24 13.11
C SER A 89 -2.10 -5.09 13.19
N VAL A 90 -2.83 -6.17 12.87
CA VAL A 90 -4.29 -6.23 13.10
C VAL A 90 -4.57 -5.99 14.59
N GLU A 91 -5.66 -5.26 14.89
CA GLU A 91 -6.05 -4.77 16.21
C GLU A 91 -5.21 -3.61 16.78
N ASP A 92 -4.15 -3.15 16.09
CA ASP A 92 -3.47 -1.92 16.50
C ASP A 92 -4.46 -0.75 16.46
N ALA A 93 -4.47 0.06 17.52
CA ALA A 93 -5.31 1.26 17.59
C ALA A 93 -4.91 2.24 16.47
N VAL A 94 -5.90 2.88 15.86
CA VAL A 94 -5.71 3.86 14.79
C VAL A 94 -6.41 5.16 15.14
N THR A 95 -5.70 6.27 15.01
CA THR A 95 -6.25 7.62 15.10
C THR A 95 -5.98 8.38 13.81
N VAL A 96 -7.03 8.91 13.16
CA VAL A 96 -6.92 9.68 11.92
C VAL A 96 -7.27 11.15 12.17
N PHE A 97 -6.43 12.05 11.64
CA PHE A 97 -6.57 13.50 11.80
C PHE A 97 -6.87 14.16 10.45
N GLY A 98 -8.14 14.47 10.17
CA GLY A 98 -8.57 14.90 8.83
C GLY A 98 -9.48 16.13 8.83
N PHE A 99 -9.78 16.62 7.62
CA PHE A 99 -10.71 17.75 7.39
C PHE A 99 -11.91 17.27 6.57
N PRO A 100 -12.97 16.71 7.21
CA PRO A 100 -14.15 16.24 6.51
C PRO A 100 -14.76 17.31 5.61
N SER A 101 -15.25 16.91 4.45
CA SER A 101 -15.95 17.79 3.52
C SER A 101 -17.15 18.44 4.20
N GLY A 102 -17.30 19.76 4.03
CA GLY A 102 -18.32 20.55 4.71
C GLY A 102 -17.96 20.99 6.13
N GLN A 103 -16.81 20.57 6.66
CA GLN A 103 -16.24 21.08 7.91
C GLN A 103 -14.94 21.83 7.65
N THR A 104 -14.65 22.84 8.47
CA THR A 104 -13.41 23.63 8.38
C THR A 104 -12.41 23.26 9.45
N GLY A 105 -12.87 22.63 10.53
CA GLY A 105 -12.07 22.28 11.70
C GLY A 105 -11.39 20.93 11.56
N LEU A 106 -10.21 20.78 12.16
CA LEU A 106 -9.53 19.49 12.27
C LEU A 106 -10.41 18.51 13.06
N THR A 107 -10.69 17.35 12.46
CA THR A 107 -11.47 16.27 13.09
C THR A 107 -10.56 15.11 13.41
N VAL A 108 -10.86 14.44 14.53
CA VAL A 108 -10.16 13.22 14.96
C VAL A 108 -11.15 12.07 14.99
N THR A 109 -10.79 10.97 14.37
CA THR A 109 -11.56 9.73 14.34
C THR A 109 -10.68 8.57 14.77
N GLU A 110 -11.25 7.60 15.47
CA GLU A 110 -10.52 6.49 16.06
C GLU A 110 -11.13 5.16 15.65
N GLY A 111 -10.32 4.12 15.69
CA GLY A 111 -10.66 2.75 15.33
C GLY A 111 -9.43 1.86 15.50
N SER A 112 -9.33 0.85 14.65
CA SER A 112 -8.30 -0.17 14.70
C SER A 112 -7.93 -0.64 13.29
N VAL A 113 -6.77 -1.27 13.16
CA VAL A 113 -6.38 -1.99 11.94
C VAL A 113 -7.18 -3.29 11.84
N THR A 114 -7.86 -3.51 10.72
CA THR A 114 -8.67 -4.70 10.48
C THR A 114 -8.02 -5.70 9.52
N GLY A 115 -6.93 -5.30 8.86
CA GLY A 115 -6.20 -6.15 7.93
C GLY A 115 -5.32 -5.37 6.95
N PHE A 116 -4.80 -6.07 5.95
CA PHE A 116 -3.97 -5.50 4.90
C PHE A 116 -4.45 -6.00 3.54
N SER A 117 -4.39 -5.16 2.52
CA SER A 117 -4.78 -5.54 1.17
C SER A 117 -4.08 -4.63 0.15
N ARG A 118 -3.27 -5.20 -0.73
CA ARG A 118 -2.61 -4.51 -1.84
C ARG A 118 -2.05 -3.13 -1.49
N GLY A 119 -1.14 -3.05 -0.52
CA GLY A 119 -0.52 -1.79 -0.09
C GLY A 119 -1.46 -0.82 0.64
N THR A 120 -2.58 -1.33 1.12
CA THR A 120 -3.54 -0.60 1.95
C THR A 120 -3.66 -1.24 3.32
N VAL A 121 -3.55 -0.44 4.37
CA VAL A 121 -3.97 -0.82 5.72
C VAL A 121 -5.49 -0.64 5.80
N LEU A 122 -6.19 -1.73 6.09
CA LEU A 122 -7.63 -1.74 6.29
C LEU A 122 -7.92 -1.32 7.73
N THR A 123 -9.00 -0.56 7.91
CA THR A 123 -9.38 -0.02 9.22
C THR A 123 -10.88 0.14 9.32
N ASP A 124 -11.42 0.11 10.53
CA ASP A 124 -12.82 0.45 10.85
C ASP A 124 -13.00 1.93 11.24
N VAL A 125 -11.96 2.75 11.11
CA VAL A 125 -12.04 4.19 11.35
C VAL A 125 -13.03 4.83 10.38
N PRO A 126 -13.98 5.66 10.85
CA PRO A 126 -14.92 6.36 9.97
C PRO A 126 -14.21 7.49 9.22
N ILE A 127 -13.69 7.20 8.04
CA ILE A 127 -13.08 8.17 7.14
C ILE A 127 -14.15 8.62 6.13
N THR A 128 -14.10 9.89 5.72
CA THR A 128 -15.06 10.47 4.76
C THR A 128 -14.34 11.33 3.73
N ALA A 129 -15.06 11.79 2.69
CA ALA A 129 -14.52 12.76 1.74
C ALA A 129 -13.90 13.97 2.48
N GLY A 130 -12.73 14.43 2.05
CA GLY A 130 -11.95 15.47 2.73
C GLY A 130 -10.84 14.94 3.65
N PHE A 131 -10.85 13.64 3.99
CA PHE A 131 -9.74 12.99 4.68
C PHE A 131 -8.60 12.56 3.76
N SER A 132 -8.67 12.79 2.44
CA SER A 132 -7.57 12.43 1.54
C SER A 132 -6.23 13.05 2.01
N GLY A 133 -5.23 12.21 2.23
CA GLY A 133 -3.92 12.57 2.74
C GLY A 133 -3.88 12.82 4.24
N ALA A 134 -5.00 12.62 4.96
CA ALA A 134 -5.04 12.73 6.40
C ALA A 134 -4.17 11.65 7.02
N PRO A 135 -3.29 12.00 7.97
CA PRO A 135 -2.48 11.01 8.63
C PRO A 135 -3.28 10.09 9.54
N ALA A 136 -2.93 8.81 9.51
CA ALA A 136 -3.36 7.80 10.45
C ALA A 136 -2.19 7.37 11.32
N THR A 137 -2.34 7.44 12.65
CA THR A 137 -1.30 7.07 13.60
C THR A 137 -1.72 5.91 14.48
N ASP A 138 -0.74 5.13 14.95
CA ASP A 138 -0.98 4.13 15.98
C ASP A 138 -1.18 4.74 17.38
N GLY A 139 -1.42 3.90 18.39
CA GLY A 139 -1.56 4.30 19.80
C GLY A 139 -0.31 4.95 20.42
N GLN A 140 0.82 4.99 19.71
CA GLN A 140 2.05 5.71 20.10
C GLN A 140 2.26 6.98 19.26
N HIS A 141 1.24 7.39 18.48
CA HIS A 141 1.26 8.54 17.58
C HIS A 141 2.29 8.43 16.46
N ARG A 142 2.59 7.21 16.00
CA ARG A 142 3.47 6.96 14.85
C ARG A 142 2.64 6.75 13.60
N LEU A 143 3.03 7.38 12.50
CA LEU A 143 2.33 7.30 11.22
C LEU A 143 2.38 5.86 10.66
N ILE A 144 1.21 5.27 10.45
CA ILE A 144 1.06 3.93 9.85
C ILE A 144 0.53 3.99 8.41
N GLY A 145 -0.09 5.11 8.03
CA GLY A 145 -0.60 5.31 6.68
C GLY A 145 -1.31 6.64 6.47
N LEU A 146 -1.71 6.91 5.24
CA LEU A 146 -2.44 8.12 4.85
C LEU A 146 -3.84 7.73 4.38
N ALA A 147 -4.88 8.31 4.98
CA ALA A 147 -6.25 8.08 4.59
C ALA A 147 -6.46 8.37 3.11
N THR A 148 -6.97 7.39 2.39
CA THR A 148 -7.26 7.44 0.95
C THR A 148 -8.52 6.63 0.63
N ARG A 149 -9.02 6.75 -0.59
CA ARG A 149 -10.23 6.07 -1.05
C ARG A 149 -9.83 4.77 -1.74
N VAL A 150 -10.19 3.62 -1.18
CA VAL A 150 -9.68 2.32 -1.68
C VAL A 150 -10.76 1.29 -1.99
N ARG A 151 -11.89 1.25 -1.26
CA ARG A 151 -12.84 0.15 -1.43
C ARG A 151 -14.08 0.59 -2.20
N TYR A 152 -14.35 -0.15 -3.26
CA TYR A 152 -15.63 -0.13 -3.97
C TYR A 152 -16.26 -1.51 -3.79
N VAL A 153 -17.54 -1.58 -3.46
CA VAL A 153 -18.32 -2.81 -3.64
C VAL A 153 -18.97 -2.73 -4.98
N ILE A 154 -18.70 -3.74 -5.77
CA ILE A 154 -19.46 -4.04 -6.96
C ILE A 154 -20.68 -4.80 -6.47
N ASP A 155 -21.86 -4.21 -6.61
CA ASP A 155 -23.12 -4.92 -6.35
C ASP A 155 -23.18 -6.16 -7.25
N ALA A 156 -23.39 -7.34 -6.64
CA ALA A 156 -23.28 -8.61 -7.35
C ALA A 156 -24.36 -8.81 -8.43
N GLU A 157 -25.49 -8.08 -8.35
CA GLU A 157 -26.63 -8.22 -9.27
C GLU A 157 -26.60 -7.20 -10.41
N SER A 158 -26.18 -5.97 -10.12
CA SER A 158 -26.17 -4.85 -11.07
C SER A 158 -24.78 -4.57 -11.66
N GLY A 159 -23.71 -5.01 -10.99
CA GLY A 159 -22.34 -4.67 -11.36
C GLY A 159 -21.98 -3.22 -11.09
N GLU A 160 -22.83 -2.44 -10.41
CA GLU A 160 -22.56 -1.04 -10.09
C GLU A 160 -21.53 -0.91 -8.96
N GLU A 161 -20.58 0.01 -9.13
CA GLU A 161 -19.59 0.35 -8.11
C GLU A 161 -20.18 1.34 -7.08
N GLY A 162 -20.40 0.89 -5.86
CA GLY A 162 -20.59 1.75 -4.69
C GLY A 162 -19.27 1.97 -3.96
N ILE A 163 -18.99 3.19 -3.51
CA ILE A 163 -17.89 3.42 -2.54
C ILE A 163 -18.26 2.62 -1.28
N LEU A 164 -17.50 1.59 -0.97
CA LEU A 164 -17.75 0.77 0.23
C LEU A 164 -16.98 1.31 1.42
N ASP A 165 -15.72 1.67 1.22
CA ASP A 165 -14.86 2.01 2.36
C ASP A 165 -13.62 2.82 1.99
N TYR A 166 -13.11 3.48 3.02
CA TYR A 166 -11.86 4.20 2.97
C TYR A 166 -10.76 3.32 3.59
N GLY A 167 -9.55 3.45 3.08
CA GLY A 167 -8.39 2.74 3.60
C GLY A 167 -7.28 3.71 3.93
N LEU A 168 -6.16 3.18 4.39
CA LEU A 168 -4.95 3.96 4.57
C LEU A 168 -3.91 3.45 3.57
N GLY A 169 -3.41 4.32 2.70
CA GLY A 169 -2.21 4.00 1.93
C GLY A 169 -1.09 3.64 2.90
N ASP A 170 -0.58 2.42 2.78
CA ASP A 170 0.35 1.84 3.73
C ASP A 170 1.71 2.55 3.68
N ILE A 171 2.21 2.97 4.85
CA ILE A 171 3.52 3.62 4.92
C ILE A 171 4.65 2.69 4.46
N LEU A 172 4.48 1.37 4.57
CA LEU A 172 5.43 0.40 4.03
C LEU A 172 5.50 0.46 2.49
N SER A 173 4.34 0.60 1.82
CA SER A 173 4.28 0.75 0.37
C SER A 173 4.92 2.05 -0.10
N LEU A 174 4.74 3.15 0.65
CA LEU A 174 5.48 4.40 0.39
C LEU A 174 7.00 4.16 0.46
N ILE A 175 7.48 3.53 1.53
CA ILE A 175 8.92 3.28 1.73
C ILE A 175 9.50 2.45 0.58
N ASN A 176 8.84 1.33 0.24
CA ASN A 176 9.27 0.46 -0.84
C ASN A 176 9.30 1.21 -2.18
N TRP A 177 8.28 2.03 -2.47
CA TRP A 177 8.24 2.85 -3.68
C TRP A 177 9.37 3.89 -3.73
N THR A 178 9.61 4.61 -2.64
CA THR A 178 10.66 5.64 -2.59
C THR A 178 12.05 5.01 -2.78
N ASP A 179 12.33 3.91 -2.10
CA ASP A 179 13.63 3.22 -2.19
C ASP A 179 13.82 2.58 -3.57
N GLY A 180 12.77 1.97 -4.12
CA GLY A 180 12.78 1.39 -5.47
C GLY A 180 13.03 2.45 -6.56
N ALA A 181 12.56 3.68 -6.35
CA ALA A 181 12.86 4.82 -7.21
C ALA A 181 14.29 5.39 -7.03
N GLY A 182 15.08 4.82 -6.12
CA GLY A 182 16.45 5.27 -5.81
C GLY A 182 16.52 6.48 -4.87
N ALA A 183 15.41 6.88 -4.27
CA ALA A 183 15.35 7.94 -3.28
C ALA A 183 15.30 7.34 -1.87
N ASP A 184 16.37 7.48 -1.08
CA ASP A 184 16.39 6.97 0.30
C ASP A 184 15.23 7.58 1.09
N HIS A 185 14.26 6.76 1.47
CA HIS A 185 13.07 7.18 2.22
C HIS A 185 13.42 7.98 3.48
N ARG A 186 14.59 7.70 4.10
CA ARG A 186 15.11 8.42 5.29
C ARG A 186 15.41 9.90 5.03
N THR A 187 15.40 10.31 3.77
CA THR A 187 15.43 11.73 3.39
C THR A 187 14.15 12.43 3.83
N PHE A 188 13.01 11.75 3.74
CA PHE A 188 11.66 12.33 3.86
C PHE A 188 10.95 12.00 5.18
N MET A 189 11.35 10.92 5.84
CA MET A 189 10.69 10.43 7.06
C MET A 189 11.67 9.77 8.02
N HIS A 190 11.31 9.76 9.30
CA HIS A 190 12.10 9.16 10.38
C HIS A 190 11.36 7.96 10.97
N HIS A 191 12.05 6.85 11.18
CA HIS A 191 11.47 5.67 11.82
C HIS A 191 11.44 5.82 13.32
N ASP A 192 10.44 5.21 13.96
CA ASP A 192 10.47 5.07 15.41
C ASP A 192 11.48 4.02 15.88
N ASP A 193 11.60 2.92 15.13
CA ASP A 193 12.60 1.90 15.36
C ASP A 193 13.35 1.55 14.08
N ASP A 194 14.49 2.22 13.88
CA ASP A 194 15.39 1.95 12.75
C ASP A 194 15.90 0.50 12.73
N ARG A 195 15.88 -0.21 13.87
CA ARG A 195 16.40 -1.57 13.94
C ARG A 195 15.60 -2.53 13.05
N LEU A 196 14.29 -2.35 12.96
CA LEU A 196 13.42 -3.20 12.15
C LEU A 196 13.72 -3.07 10.65
N PHE A 197 14.11 -1.87 10.19
CA PHE A 197 14.54 -1.63 8.81
C PHE A 197 16.01 -1.94 8.53
N SER A 198 16.84 -1.97 9.58
CA SER A 198 18.20 -2.51 9.50
C SER A 198 18.23 -4.03 9.69
N SER A 199 17.10 -4.64 10.09
CA SER A 199 17.02 -6.07 10.35
C SER A 199 17.12 -6.82 9.02
N SER A 200 17.81 -7.95 9.07
CA SER A 200 17.94 -8.86 7.93
C SER A 200 16.65 -9.62 7.63
N GLU A 201 15.62 -9.51 8.49
CA GLU A 201 14.39 -10.28 8.39
C GLU A 201 13.40 -9.61 7.44
N PRO A 202 12.85 -10.37 6.47
CA PRO A 202 11.75 -9.87 5.66
C PRO A 202 10.51 -9.71 6.54
N VAL A 203 9.87 -8.55 6.47
CA VAL A 203 8.51 -8.41 7.01
C VAL A 203 7.53 -8.91 5.97
N ILE A 204 6.81 -9.96 6.33
CA ILE A 204 5.78 -10.58 5.52
C ILE A 204 4.47 -10.37 6.27
N ARG A 205 3.55 -9.62 5.68
CA ARG A 205 2.20 -9.45 6.23
C ARG A 205 1.26 -10.48 5.64
N ASP A 206 0.28 -10.89 6.45
CA ASP A 206 -0.88 -11.60 5.93
C ASP A 206 -1.77 -10.60 5.19
N GLU A 207 -1.48 -10.44 3.90
CA GLU A 207 -2.13 -9.49 3.03
C GLU A 207 -3.21 -10.19 2.21
N GLN A 208 -4.37 -9.55 2.06
CA GLN A 208 -5.39 -10.00 1.13
C GLN A 208 -5.03 -9.61 -0.30
N LEU A 209 -5.40 -10.44 -1.28
CA LEU A 209 -5.21 -10.12 -2.70
C LEU A 209 -6.10 -8.97 -3.18
N GLY A 210 -7.08 -8.54 -2.37
CA GLY A 210 -7.98 -7.42 -2.70
C GLY A 210 -9.06 -7.73 -3.72
N CYS A 211 -9.31 -9.01 -4.02
CA CYS A 211 -10.36 -9.42 -4.94
C CYS A 211 -11.75 -9.03 -4.41
N SER A 212 -12.51 -8.27 -5.20
CA SER A 212 -13.95 -8.09 -4.97
C SER A 212 -14.71 -9.38 -5.24
N TYR A 213 -14.33 -10.08 -6.32
CA TYR A 213 -14.86 -11.40 -6.67
C TYR A 213 -13.79 -12.26 -7.33
N LEU A 214 -13.87 -13.57 -7.10
CA LEU A 214 -13.18 -14.55 -7.92
C LEU A 214 -14.14 -15.06 -8.97
N VAL A 215 -13.73 -15.02 -10.24
CA VAL A 215 -14.62 -15.37 -11.36
C VAL A 215 -13.94 -16.24 -12.40
N ARG A 216 -14.75 -16.98 -13.16
CA ARG A 216 -14.35 -17.69 -14.38
C ARG A 216 -15.49 -17.70 -15.39
N THR A 217 -15.20 -18.09 -16.63
CA THR A 217 -16.21 -18.25 -17.68
C THR A 217 -16.33 -19.72 -18.10
N ALA A 218 -17.39 -20.04 -18.84
CA ALA A 218 -17.53 -21.39 -19.41
C ALA A 218 -16.52 -21.66 -20.54
N ALA A 219 -15.96 -20.61 -21.15
CA ALA A 219 -15.05 -20.71 -22.29
C ALA A 219 -13.58 -20.91 -21.91
N SER A 220 -13.19 -20.60 -20.66
CA SER A 220 -11.80 -20.65 -20.19
C SER A 220 -11.70 -21.26 -18.79
N PRO A 221 -10.72 -22.15 -18.54
CA PRO A 221 -10.47 -22.68 -17.20
C PRO A 221 -9.76 -21.66 -16.27
N ALA A 222 -9.31 -20.52 -16.81
CA ALA A 222 -8.62 -19.50 -16.02
C ALA A 222 -9.55 -18.87 -14.97
N VAL A 223 -9.00 -18.69 -13.77
CA VAL A 223 -9.65 -17.91 -12.70
C VAL A 223 -9.12 -16.49 -12.75
N TYR A 224 -9.99 -15.54 -12.49
CA TYR A 224 -9.68 -14.12 -12.44
C TYR A 224 -10.06 -13.54 -11.07
N CYS A 225 -9.20 -12.67 -10.55
CA CYS A 225 -9.50 -11.82 -9.42
C CYS A 225 -10.01 -10.48 -9.95
N LEU A 226 -11.29 -10.17 -9.74
CA LEU A 226 -11.85 -8.87 -10.07
C LEU A 226 -11.45 -7.87 -8.99
N LEU A 227 -10.96 -6.72 -9.42
CA LEU A 227 -10.58 -5.60 -8.56
C LEU A 227 -11.52 -4.43 -8.81
N THR A 228 -11.43 -3.42 -7.96
CA THR A 228 -12.12 -2.14 -8.11
C THR A 228 -11.63 -1.37 -9.34
N GLY A 229 -12.51 -0.55 -9.93
CA GLY A 229 -12.21 0.30 -11.08
C GLY A 229 -12.18 -0.45 -12.41
N ASP A 230 -13.08 -1.42 -12.60
CA ASP A 230 -13.17 -2.26 -13.80
C ASP A 230 -11.85 -2.96 -14.19
N ARG A 231 -11.13 -3.52 -13.21
CA ARG A 231 -9.85 -4.22 -13.40
C ARG A 231 -9.93 -5.68 -13.03
N ARG A 232 -9.06 -6.49 -13.63
CA ARG A 232 -8.88 -7.89 -13.23
C ARG A 232 -7.43 -8.34 -13.29
N LEU A 233 -7.07 -9.26 -12.41
CA LEU A 233 -5.86 -10.07 -12.49
C LEU A 233 -6.22 -11.49 -12.92
N VAL A 234 -5.31 -12.16 -13.61
CA VAL A 234 -5.45 -13.58 -13.97
C VAL A 234 -4.56 -14.45 -13.07
N PHE A 235 -5.08 -15.57 -12.58
CA PHE A 235 -4.24 -16.59 -11.95
C PHE A 235 -3.49 -17.36 -13.03
N PRO A 236 -2.14 -17.38 -13.02
CA PRO A 236 -1.36 -18.08 -14.05
C PRO A 236 -1.58 -19.59 -14.05
N ASP A 237 -1.71 -20.17 -12.86
CA ASP A 237 -1.89 -21.60 -12.64
C ASP A 237 -2.63 -21.90 -11.33
N GLU A 238 -2.98 -23.18 -11.15
CA GLU A 238 -3.66 -23.68 -9.96
C GLU A 238 -2.82 -23.48 -8.69
N ARG A 239 -1.50 -23.60 -8.78
CA ARG A 239 -0.61 -23.53 -7.61
C ARG A 239 -0.56 -22.12 -7.05
N THR A 240 -0.57 -21.12 -7.93
CA THR A 240 -0.68 -19.72 -7.58
C THR A 240 -2.03 -19.45 -6.93
N PHE A 241 -3.13 -19.95 -7.51
CA PHE A 241 -4.46 -19.84 -6.91
C PHE A 241 -4.53 -20.45 -5.51
N PHE A 242 -4.06 -21.70 -5.34
CA PHE A 242 -4.06 -22.40 -4.07
C PHE A 242 -3.08 -21.82 -3.05
N SER A 243 -2.15 -20.98 -3.48
CA SER A 243 -1.37 -20.17 -2.54
C SER A 243 -2.29 -19.15 -1.85
N TRP A 244 -3.29 -18.58 -2.52
CA TRP A 244 -4.17 -17.55 -1.94
C TRP A 244 -5.46 -18.09 -1.33
N PHE A 245 -6.05 -19.13 -1.94
CA PHE A 245 -7.38 -19.63 -1.58
C PHE A 245 -7.34 -21.13 -1.34
N PRO A 246 -8.06 -21.65 -0.34
CA PRO A 246 -8.01 -23.08 0.00
C PRO A 246 -8.66 -23.96 -1.07
N ASP A 247 -9.68 -23.45 -1.76
CA ASP A 247 -10.44 -24.15 -2.79
C ASP A 247 -11.15 -23.18 -3.75
N TYR A 248 -11.89 -23.74 -4.72
CA TYR A 248 -12.63 -22.97 -5.72
C TYR A 248 -14.06 -22.60 -5.28
N SER A 249 -14.44 -22.77 -4.02
CA SER A 249 -15.84 -22.57 -3.56
C SER A 249 -16.33 -21.13 -3.71
N GLU A 250 -15.42 -20.16 -3.63
CA GLU A 250 -15.71 -18.73 -3.81
C GLU A 250 -15.68 -18.28 -5.29
N VAL A 251 -15.36 -19.18 -6.23
CA VAL A 251 -15.25 -18.84 -7.66
C VAL A 251 -16.62 -18.85 -8.34
N LEU A 252 -17.05 -17.67 -8.78
CA LEU A 252 -18.30 -17.46 -9.49
C LEU A 252 -18.14 -17.69 -11.00
N TYR A 253 -19.23 -18.10 -11.65
CA TYR A 253 -19.31 -18.12 -13.11
C TYR A 253 -19.96 -16.84 -13.63
N ILE A 254 -19.29 -16.18 -14.58
CA ILE A 254 -19.82 -15.02 -15.28
C ILE A 254 -19.76 -15.22 -16.80
N SER A 255 -20.49 -14.37 -17.55
CA SER A 255 -20.43 -14.39 -19.01
C SER A 255 -19.09 -13.81 -19.52
N ASP A 256 -18.66 -14.22 -20.71
CA ASP A 256 -17.47 -13.62 -21.34
C ASP A 256 -17.66 -12.11 -21.57
N SER A 257 -18.89 -11.67 -21.86
CA SER A 257 -19.23 -10.24 -22.03
C SER A 257 -19.11 -9.43 -20.74
N ASP A 258 -19.43 -10.02 -19.58
CA ASP A 258 -19.27 -9.35 -18.31
C ASP A 258 -17.81 -9.33 -17.88
N LEU A 259 -17.10 -10.46 -18.05
CA LEU A 259 -15.66 -10.51 -17.81
C LEU A 259 -14.92 -9.47 -18.66
N ALA A 260 -15.31 -9.29 -19.92
CA ALA A 260 -14.70 -8.33 -20.86
C ALA A 260 -14.81 -6.86 -20.43
N ARG A 261 -15.71 -6.50 -19.51
CA ARG A 261 -15.80 -5.14 -18.94
C ARG A 261 -14.59 -4.83 -18.04
N TYR A 262 -14.00 -5.87 -17.44
CA TYR A 262 -12.84 -5.75 -16.57
C TYR A 262 -11.54 -5.87 -17.37
N ARG A 263 -10.76 -4.78 -17.40
CA ARG A 263 -9.46 -4.73 -18.08
C ARG A 263 -8.46 -5.63 -17.36
N LEU A 264 -7.83 -6.53 -18.10
CA LEU A 264 -6.71 -7.32 -17.58
C LEU A 264 -5.50 -6.41 -17.34
N ILE A 265 -5.05 -6.32 -16.10
CA ILE A 265 -3.93 -5.46 -15.71
C ILE A 265 -2.65 -6.23 -15.35
N GLY A 266 -2.73 -7.54 -15.18
CA GLY A 266 -1.58 -8.34 -14.80
C GLY A 266 -1.95 -9.77 -14.40
N ALA A 267 -0.93 -10.49 -13.95
CA ALA A 267 -1.03 -11.82 -13.40
C ALA A 267 -0.89 -11.77 -11.87
N VAL A 268 -1.61 -12.64 -11.18
CA VAL A 268 -1.42 -12.86 -9.75
C VAL A 268 -0.10 -13.60 -9.53
N THR A 269 0.69 -13.18 -8.54
CA THR A 269 1.88 -13.89 -8.06
C THR A 269 1.54 -14.78 -6.87
N TYR A 270 2.44 -15.68 -6.46
CA TYR A 270 2.28 -16.43 -5.21
C TYR A 270 2.07 -15.50 -4.00
N ARG A 271 1.32 -15.95 -2.99
CA ARG A 271 1.04 -15.16 -1.79
C ARG A 271 2.31 -14.78 -1.01
N PRO A 272 2.30 -13.65 -0.27
CA PRO A 272 3.36 -13.29 0.67
C PRO A 272 3.78 -14.45 1.57
N GLY A 273 5.09 -14.61 1.75
CA GLY A 273 5.70 -15.69 2.52
C GLY A 273 5.90 -17.00 1.77
N SER A 274 5.42 -17.10 0.52
CA SER A 274 5.78 -18.24 -0.33
C SER A 274 7.25 -18.18 -0.73
N LEU A 275 7.88 -19.35 -0.82
CA LEU A 275 9.21 -19.49 -1.41
C LEU A 275 9.08 -19.84 -2.87
N VAL A 276 9.75 -19.09 -3.75
CA VAL A 276 9.70 -19.30 -5.19
C VAL A 276 11.10 -19.31 -5.80
N LYS A 277 11.24 -19.98 -6.94
CA LYS A 277 12.39 -19.81 -7.82
C LYS A 277 11.96 -19.87 -9.28
N ILE A 278 12.71 -19.22 -10.16
CA ILE A 278 12.57 -19.44 -11.59
C ILE A 278 13.26 -20.77 -11.96
N ILE A 279 12.72 -21.50 -12.92
CA ILE A 279 13.27 -22.81 -13.32
C ILE A 279 14.72 -22.68 -13.84
N SER A 280 15.05 -21.55 -14.46
CA SER A 280 16.34 -21.30 -15.11
C SER A 280 17.47 -20.78 -14.19
N ASP A 281 17.19 -20.42 -12.93
CA ASP A 281 18.18 -19.92 -11.95
C ASP A 281 17.97 -20.65 -10.59
N PRO A 282 19.03 -21.22 -9.97
CA PRO A 282 18.90 -21.90 -8.68
C PRO A 282 18.59 -20.98 -7.48
N LYS A 283 18.60 -19.64 -7.64
CA LYS A 283 18.27 -18.72 -6.54
C LYS A 283 16.85 -18.90 -6.04
N VAL A 284 16.70 -18.94 -4.71
CA VAL A 284 15.40 -18.99 -4.03
C VAL A 284 15.06 -17.62 -3.47
N TYR A 285 13.83 -17.20 -3.70
CA TYR A 285 13.31 -15.92 -3.27
C TYR A 285 12.12 -16.13 -2.32
N VAL A 286 11.97 -15.22 -1.37
CA VAL A 286 10.72 -15.07 -0.62
C VAL A 286 9.86 -14.00 -1.29
N VAL A 287 8.56 -14.25 -1.42
CA VAL A 287 7.58 -13.24 -1.82
C VAL A 287 7.23 -12.35 -0.62
N ILE A 288 7.38 -11.05 -0.78
CA ILE A 288 7.22 -10.07 0.32
C ILE A 288 5.81 -9.52 0.42
N ASP A 289 5.16 -9.24 -0.72
CA ASP A 289 3.87 -8.55 -0.80
C ASP A 289 2.99 -9.11 -1.92
N SER A 290 1.73 -8.68 -1.95
CA SER A 290 0.73 -9.05 -2.97
C SER A 290 1.01 -8.47 -4.37
N PHE A 291 2.06 -7.67 -4.54
CA PHE A 291 2.53 -7.18 -5.83
C PHE A 291 3.61 -8.06 -6.45
N GLY A 292 4.10 -9.05 -5.71
CA GLY A 292 5.11 -9.99 -6.22
C GLY A 292 6.54 -9.51 -6.02
N THR A 293 6.79 -8.64 -5.04
CA THR A 293 8.17 -8.26 -4.68
C THR A 293 8.92 -9.48 -4.15
N LEU A 294 10.09 -9.75 -4.72
CA LEU A 294 10.97 -10.86 -4.37
C LEU A 294 12.23 -10.37 -3.66
N ARG A 295 12.62 -11.04 -2.58
CA ARG A 295 13.95 -10.89 -1.98
C ARG A 295 14.71 -12.20 -2.03
N TRP A 296 15.92 -12.16 -2.55
CA TRP A 296 16.79 -13.35 -2.66
C TRP A 296 17.25 -13.78 -1.27
N ILE A 297 17.14 -15.08 -0.96
CA ILE A 297 17.71 -15.72 0.21
C ILE A 297 19.13 -16.19 -0.16
N PRO A 298 20.18 -15.54 0.36
CA PRO A 298 21.54 -15.70 -0.16
C PRO A 298 22.17 -17.07 0.15
N ASP A 299 21.76 -17.71 1.23
CA ASP A 299 22.34 -18.98 1.70
C ASP A 299 21.34 -19.86 2.46
N GLU A 300 21.72 -21.13 2.63
CA GLU A 300 20.89 -22.15 3.26
C GLU A 300 20.73 -21.95 4.78
N ILE A 301 21.72 -21.34 5.44
CA ILE A 301 21.64 -21.03 6.88
C ILE A 301 20.50 -20.05 7.09
N ARG A 302 20.45 -18.98 6.28
CA ARG A 302 19.38 -18.00 6.33
C ARG A 302 18.01 -18.58 6.03
N ALA A 303 17.93 -19.48 5.06
CA ALA A 303 16.68 -20.16 4.73
C ALA A 303 16.14 -21.00 5.90
N ARG A 304 17.02 -21.72 6.62
CA ARG A 304 16.66 -22.49 7.82
C ARG A 304 16.24 -21.60 8.99
N GLU A 305 16.92 -20.49 9.22
CA GLU A 305 16.56 -19.53 10.26
C GLU A 305 15.14 -19.01 10.08
N LEU A 306 14.76 -18.68 8.84
CA LEU A 306 13.47 -18.06 8.52
C LEU A 306 12.34 -19.08 8.33
N PHE A 307 12.61 -20.24 7.73
CA PHE A 307 11.59 -21.19 7.28
C PHE A 307 11.74 -22.60 7.86
N GLY A 308 12.75 -22.84 8.71
CA GLY A 308 13.04 -24.13 9.33
C GLY A 308 13.75 -25.14 8.41
N GLU A 309 14.14 -26.29 8.95
CA GLU A 309 14.92 -27.32 8.24
C GLU A 309 14.20 -27.90 7.00
N GLY A 310 12.86 -27.82 6.95
CA GLY A 310 12.05 -28.36 5.86
C GLY A 310 11.83 -27.41 4.67
N TRP A 311 12.43 -26.22 4.68
CA TRP A 311 12.14 -25.13 3.74
C TRP A 311 12.27 -25.51 2.26
N ILE A 312 13.19 -26.41 1.92
CA ILE A 312 13.39 -26.85 0.52
C ILE A 312 12.11 -27.47 -0.05
N GLY A 313 11.34 -28.17 0.79
CA GLY A 313 10.08 -28.81 0.39
C GLY A 313 8.92 -27.84 0.16
N THR A 314 9.08 -26.56 0.50
CA THR A 314 8.07 -25.50 0.32
C THR A 314 8.42 -24.53 -0.81
N VAL A 315 9.52 -24.78 -1.54
CA VAL A 315 9.91 -23.96 -2.69
C VAL A 315 9.08 -24.32 -3.91
N HIS A 316 8.48 -23.31 -4.52
CA HIS A 316 7.68 -23.44 -5.73
C HIS A 316 8.46 -23.02 -6.98
N ASP A 317 8.48 -23.87 -7.99
CA ASP A 317 8.98 -23.52 -9.32
C ASP A 317 7.98 -22.61 -10.04
N VAL A 318 8.43 -21.42 -10.43
CA VAL A 318 7.71 -20.47 -11.28
C VAL A 318 8.23 -20.60 -12.72
N PRO A 319 7.37 -20.95 -13.69
CA PRO A 319 7.75 -20.97 -15.10
C PRO A 319 8.29 -19.62 -15.57
N ASP A 320 9.28 -19.63 -16.47
CA ASP A 320 9.90 -18.42 -17.03
C ASP A 320 8.87 -17.45 -17.66
N ALA A 321 7.75 -17.97 -18.18
CA ALA A 321 6.67 -17.17 -18.75
C ALA A 321 5.86 -16.36 -17.71
N PHE A 322 5.87 -16.77 -16.44
CA PHE A 322 5.13 -16.12 -15.35
C PHE A 322 6.03 -15.27 -14.45
N PHE A 323 7.35 -15.52 -14.47
CA PHE A 323 8.31 -14.76 -13.68
C PHE A 323 8.33 -13.24 -13.95
N PRO A 324 8.02 -12.71 -15.16
CA PRO A 324 7.92 -11.27 -15.39
C PRO A 324 6.83 -10.55 -14.59
N ALA A 325 5.93 -11.28 -13.93
CA ALA A 325 4.96 -10.70 -13.00
C ALA A 325 5.57 -10.34 -11.62
N TYR A 326 6.81 -10.75 -11.37
CA TYR A 326 7.53 -10.49 -10.13
C TYR A 326 8.57 -9.40 -10.28
N GLU A 327 8.87 -8.69 -9.19
CA GLU A 327 9.92 -7.68 -9.13
C GLU A 327 11.01 -8.09 -8.13
N VAL A 328 12.24 -8.25 -8.60
CA VAL A 328 13.37 -8.60 -7.72
C VAL A 328 13.91 -7.34 -7.05
N SER A 329 13.81 -7.29 -5.72
CA SER A 329 14.34 -6.23 -4.87
C SER A 329 15.69 -6.63 -4.25
N LEU A 330 16.19 -5.82 -3.31
CA LEU A 330 17.45 -6.04 -2.60
C LEU A 330 17.44 -7.41 -1.86
N PRO A 331 18.56 -8.16 -1.90
CA PRO A 331 18.65 -9.45 -1.23
C PRO A 331 18.47 -9.34 0.29
N LEU A 332 18.15 -10.47 0.93
CA LEU A 332 18.28 -10.59 2.40
C LEU A 332 19.76 -10.60 2.78
N SER A 333 20.08 -10.20 4.00
CA SER A 333 21.42 -10.43 4.56
C SER A 333 21.64 -11.93 4.78
N GLY A 334 22.91 -12.36 4.70
CA GLY A 334 23.29 -13.75 4.97
C GLY A 334 23.01 -14.22 6.40
N GLY A 335 22.98 -15.54 6.58
CA GLY A 335 22.87 -16.17 7.89
C GLY A 335 24.09 -15.92 8.77
N GLY A 336 23.88 -15.87 10.09
CA GLY A 336 24.91 -15.60 11.11
C GLY A 336 25.58 -16.84 11.65
#